data_AF-A0AAW0GW78-F1
#
_entry.id   AF-A0AAW0GW78-F1
#
_cell.length_a   1.000
_cell.length_b   1.000
_cell.length_c   1.000
_cell.angle_alpha   90.00
_cell.angle_beta   90.00
_cell.angle_gamma   90.00
#
_symmetry.space_group_name_H-M   'P 1'
#
loop_
_entity.id
_entity.type
_entity.pdbx_description
1 polymer ?
#
loop_
_entity_poly.entity_id
_entity_poly.type
_entity_poly.pdbx_seq_one_letter_code
_entity_poly.pdbx_strand_id
1 'polypeptide(L)'
;MESPTRSLRSESRTIAYSIARSPSTTFYNDSDAAASDKFVADLSEQLAAALRSKASLHLQLKASEAENAELREVIEDTSEKQLEKKNKSALKTASIRALEKELKAAQAQFQLGDQRIQELETELDGIRTERDELREDLTKARQSAEEIWSSSNLEHQLHDSNLEVLELQGKIDQLSSKLAQAEQQNEDLESQVNISGGQLQQLQQEVAALKETLLHSKLEGERKSAEKDKQIAQLQEMVNQQQTGMLLTGSQNPPGPNACTACMSRPTDPSQQAQTTQQNSLTIVIPPRPSVPFEESFRISVTLSRREAFRQNPLFIDQCHALPENATFTRGYLMDKLGGASQGVVARVANKKSLSEVHDVGLGVLYPQPALNSWLPAMPGAHGYMFVGLKGPGKDHVRFLQPTKWSLFLPKGGKIWEYYGEYEVYRQPDLDLTVEEWEAFSPEFRKGYSECTIKKESPHAELTADIIQATQDKYDKGQLKVPCTALKCVGYNRQLVLDLLSPHLSQPLASPSKRIATEAPEATPKPKRKKARTNTSKRATA
;
A
#
# COMPACT_ATOMS: atom_id res chain seq x y z
N MET A 1 6.25 0.43 -67.24
CA MET A 1 6.53 -0.29 -68.50
C MET A 1 5.34 -0.05 -69.41
N GLU A 2 5.62 0.67 -70.48
CA GLU A 2 4.68 1.22 -71.46
C GLU A 2 4.05 0.12 -72.30
N SER A 3 2.75 0.21 -72.55
CA SER A 3 2.03 -0.65 -73.51
C SER A 3 1.60 0.21 -74.71
N PRO A 4 1.96 -0.15 -75.96
CA PRO A 4 1.59 0.63 -77.13
C PRO A 4 0.23 0.20 -77.69
N THR A 5 -0.62 1.20 -77.96
CA THR A 5 -1.87 1.11 -78.72
C THR A 5 -1.57 0.95 -80.21
N ARG A 6 -2.02 -0.15 -80.82
CA ARG A 6 -1.87 -0.40 -82.27
C ARG A 6 -3.17 0.00 -82.99
N SER A 7 -3.10 1.12 -83.69
CA SER A 7 -4.09 1.64 -84.64
C SER A 7 -4.12 0.76 -85.90
N LEU A 8 -5.29 0.23 -86.27
CA LEU A 8 -5.51 -0.42 -87.57
C LEU A 8 -6.19 0.56 -88.51
N ARG A 9 -5.46 0.92 -89.58
CA ARG A 9 -5.94 1.72 -90.70
C ARG A 9 -6.79 0.87 -91.65
N SER A 10 -7.82 1.51 -92.15
CA SER A 10 -8.72 1.15 -93.25
C SER A 10 -8.00 1.02 -94.61
N GLU A 11 -8.30 -0.02 -95.37
CA GLU A 11 -8.11 -0.04 -96.83
C GLU A 11 -9.43 -0.43 -97.51
N SER A 12 -10.18 0.57 -97.95
CA SER A 12 -11.33 0.41 -98.84
C SER A 12 -10.83 0.41 -100.28
N ARG A 13 -10.85 -0.74 -100.96
CA ARG A 13 -10.60 -0.83 -102.41
C ARG A 13 -11.91 -0.67 -103.17
N THR A 14 -12.10 0.51 -103.74
CA THR A 14 -13.11 0.82 -104.76
C THR A 14 -12.68 0.19 -106.10
N ILE A 15 -13.43 -0.79 -106.61
CA ILE A 15 -13.23 -1.33 -107.96
C ILE A 15 -14.23 -0.63 -108.88
N ALA A 16 -13.72 0.23 -109.75
CA ALA A 16 -14.46 0.87 -110.84
C ALA A 16 -14.58 -0.09 -112.03
N TYR A 17 -15.80 -0.42 -112.46
CA TYR A 17 -16.05 -1.11 -113.72
C TYR A 17 -16.33 -0.09 -114.82
N SER A 18 -15.41 -0.05 -115.79
CA SER A 18 -15.44 0.74 -117.02
C SER A 18 -16.41 0.14 -118.04
N ILE A 19 -17.37 0.95 -118.48
CA ILE A 19 -18.28 0.70 -119.60
C ILE A 19 -17.54 1.01 -120.90
N ALA A 20 -17.36 0.02 -121.79
CA ALA A 20 -16.85 0.19 -123.15
C ALA A 20 -17.97 -0.08 -124.17
N ARG A 21 -18.15 0.87 -125.10
CA ARG A 21 -19.10 0.88 -126.22
C ARG A 21 -18.58 0.06 -127.41
N SER A 22 -19.51 -0.67 -128.05
CA SER A 22 -19.81 -0.84 -129.50
C SER A 22 -18.67 -1.08 -130.52
N PRO A 23 -18.86 -1.86 -131.61
CA PRO A 23 -19.58 -1.32 -132.80
C PRO A 23 -20.32 -2.33 -133.73
N SER A 24 -21.24 -1.74 -134.52
CA SER A 24 -21.49 -1.95 -135.97
C SER A 24 -21.98 -3.29 -136.55
N THR A 25 -23.25 -3.38 -137.00
CA THR A 25 -23.81 -3.20 -138.39
C THR A 25 -23.77 -4.46 -139.28
N THR A 26 -24.93 -5.00 -139.71
CA THR A 26 -25.39 -5.14 -141.13
C THR A 26 -26.59 -6.10 -141.35
N PHE A 27 -27.63 -5.56 -142.04
CA PHE A 27 -28.47 -6.09 -143.15
C PHE A 27 -29.22 -7.46 -143.14
N TYR A 28 -30.54 -7.34 -143.38
CA TYR A 28 -31.50 -8.16 -144.19
C TYR A 28 -31.80 -9.63 -143.83
N ASN A 29 -33.07 -9.92 -143.50
CA ASN A 29 -34.03 -10.56 -144.43
C ASN A 29 -35.38 -10.86 -143.74
N ASP A 30 -36.44 -10.26 -144.29
CA ASP A 30 -37.84 -10.67 -144.12
C ASP A 30 -38.04 -11.96 -144.92
N SER A 31 -38.03 -13.13 -144.26
CA SER A 31 -38.61 -14.42 -144.69
C SER A 31 -38.12 -15.52 -143.74
N ASP A 32 -38.68 -15.64 -142.53
CA ASP A 32 -38.73 -16.90 -141.74
C ASP A 32 -39.20 -16.66 -140.30
N ALA A 33 -40.42 -16.11 -140.16
CA ALA A 33 -41.08 -15.94 -138.87
C ALA A 33 -41.24 -17.27 -138.08
N ALA A 34 -41.17 -18.43 -138.74
CA ALA A 34 -41.29 -19.73 -138.08
C ALA A 34 -39.95 -20.30 -137.53
N ALA A 35 -38.79 -19.87 -138.05
CA ALA A 35 -37.49 -20.32 -137.56
C ALA A 35 -36.92 -19.39 -136.47
N SER A 36 -37.24 -18.10 -136.54
CA SER A 36 -36.96 -17.12 -135.48
C SER A 36 -37.71 -17.45 -134.18
N ASP A 37 -38.98 -17.88 -134.26
CA ASP A 37 -39.75 -18.28 -133.08
C ASP A 37 -39.16 -19.52 -132.39
N LYS A 38 -38.55 -20.45 -133.14
CA LYS A 38 -37.85 -21.62 -132.59
C LYS A 38 -36.53 -21.22 -131.89
N PHE A 39 -35.76 -20.32 -132.48
CA PHE A 39 -34.52 -19.81 -131.85
C PHE A 39 -34.82 -18.98 -130.60
N VAL A 40 -35.87 -18.15 -130.64
CA VAL A 40 -36.35 -17.38 -129.48
C VAL A 40 -36.90 -18.32 -128.39
N ALA A 41 -37.58 -19.41 -128.76
CA ALA A 41 -38.01 -20.44 -127.81
C ALA A 41 -36.82 -21.16 -127.16
N ASP A 42 -35.81 -21.57 -127.92
CA ASP A 42 -34.58 -22.20 -127.39
C ASP A 42 -33.79 -21.24 -126.49
N LEU A 43 -33.69 -19.95 -126.86
CA LEU A 43 -33.06 -18.91 -126.01
C LEU A 43 -33.87 -18.62 -124.74
N SER A 44 -35.19 -18.62 -124.84
CA SER A 44 -36.10 -18.46 -123.70
C SER A 44 -35.99 -19.65 -122.75
N GLU A 45 -35.88 -20.87 -123.28
CA GLU A 45 -35.66 -22.08 -122.48
C GLU A 45 -34.27 -22.09 -121.84
N GLN A 46 -33.22 -21.70 -122.56
CA GLN A 46 -31.88 -21.53 -122.00
C GLN A 46 -31.83 -20.46 -120.92
N LEU A 47 -32.53 -19.33 -121.12
CA LEU A 47 -32.65 -18.27 -120.12
C LEU A 47 -33.43 -18.75 -118.89
N ALA A 48 -34.54 -19.48 -119.09
CA ALA A 48 -35.30 -20.07 -118.00
C ALA A 48 -34.50 -21.15 -117.25
N ALA A 49 -33.68 -21.94 -117.94
CA ALA A 49 -32.77 -22.90 -117.35
C ALA A 49 -31.64 -22.19 -116.55
N ALA A 50 -31.07 -21.12 -117.10
CA ALA A 50 -30.07 -20.30 -116.43
C ALA A 50 -30.65 -19.58 -115.20
N LEU A 51 -31.89 -19.09 -115.25
CA LEU A 51 -32.58 -18.49 -114.11
C LEU A 51 -32.91 -19.53 -113.04
N ARG A 52 -33.33 -20.75 -113.42
CA ARG A 52 -33.52 -21.87 -112.49
C ARG A 52 -32.20 -22.29 -111.84
N SER A 53 -31.12 -22.38 -112.60
CA SER A 53 -29.78 -22.66 -112.10
C SER A 53 -29.30 -21.56 -111.14
N LYS A 54 -29.47 -20.28 -111.50
CA LYS A 54 -29.16 -19.14 -110.62
C LYS A 54 -29.95 -19.17 -109.33
N ALA A 55 -31.26 -19.46 -109.38
CA ALA A 55 -32.10 -19.58 -108.18
C ALA A 55 -31.66 -20.74 -107.29
N SER A 56 -31.31 -21.89 -107.89
CA SER A 56 -30.76 -23.05 -107.17
C SER A 56 -29.42 -22.72 -106.49
N LEU A 57 -28.48 -22.07 -107.21
CA LEU A 57 -27.21 -21.62 -106.64
C LEU A 57 -27.41 -20.60 -105.52
N HIS A 58 -28.38 -19.69 -105.65
CA HIS A 58 -28.69 -18.72 -104.60
C HIS A 58 -29.29 -19.40 -103.35
N LEU A 59 -30.07 -20.47 -103.53
CA LEU A 59 -30.58 -21.28 -102.42
C LEU A 59 -29.44 -22.04 -101.73
N GLN A 60 -28.51 -22.62 -102.50
CA GLN A 60 -27.31 -23.28 -101.98
C GLN A 60 -26.39 -22.29 -101.25
N LEU A 61 -26.22 -21.08 -101.77
CA LEU A 61 -25.44 -20.03 -101.12
C LEU A 61 -26.06 -19.66 -99.77
N LYS A 62 -27.39 -19.43 -99.72
CA LYS A 62 -28.10 -19.17 -98.46
C LYS A 62 -27.99 -20.32 -97.46
N ALA A 63 -28.06 -21.56 -97.93
CA ALA A 63 -27.87 -22.74 -97.08
C ALA A 63 -26.45 -22.79 -96.51
N SER A 64 -25.44 -22.53 -97.34
CA SER A 64 -24.04 -22.47 -96.90
C SER A 64 -23.76 -21.28 -95.97
N GLU A 65 -24.39 -20.13 -96.19
CA GLU A 65 -24.30 -18.98 -95.28
C GLU A 65 -24.92 -19.30 -93.91
N ALA A 66 -26.06 -19.99 -93.87
CA ALA A 66 -26.69 -20.45 -92.64
C ALA A 66 -25.82 -21.48 -91.90
N GLU A 67 -25.27 -22.47 -92.60
CA GLU A 67 -24.34 -23.46 -92.03
C GLU A 67 -23.07 -22.79 -91.49
N ASN A 68 -22.51 -21.81 -92.22
CA ASN A 68 -21.37 -21.04 -91.74
C ASN A 68 -21.71 -20.18 -90.51
N ALA A 69 -22.93 -19.68 -90.39
CA ALA A 69 -23.37 -18.94 -89.21
C ALA A 69 -23.48 -19.88 -87.99
N GLU A 70 -24.05 -21.07 -88.16
CA GLU A 70 -24.14 -22.10 -87.11
C GLU A 70 -22.74 -22.58 -86.67
N LEU A 71 -21.82 -22.82 -87.62
CA LEU A 71 -20.45 -23.18 -87.30
C LEU A 71 -19.72 -22.08 -86.52
N ARG A 72 -19.98 -20.80 -86.82
CA ARG A 72 -19.41 -19.68 -86.06
C ARG A 72 -19.91 -19.65 -84.62
N GLU A 73 -21.20 -19.87 -84.40
CA GLU A 73 -21.79 -19.97 -83.06
C GLU A 73 -21.17 -21.13 -82.26
N VAL A 74 -21.04 -22.31 -82.87
CA VAL A 74 -20.40 -23.48 -82.24
C VAL A 74 -18.93 -23.23 -81.92
N ILE A 75 -18.19 -22.54 -82.78
CA ILE A 75 -16.78 -22.16 -82.54
C ILE A 75 -16.69 -21.18 -81.37
N GLU A 76 -17.56 -20.18 -81.31
CA GLU A 76 -17.61 -19.17 -80.23
C GLU A 76 -17.89 -19.86 -78.89
N ASP A 77 -18.95 -20.67 -78.81
CA ASP A 77 -19.34 -21.48 -77.64
C ASP A 77 -18.21 -22.40 -77.16
N THR A 78 -17.53 -23.07 -78.10
CA THR A 78 -16.43 -23.99 -77.78
C THR A 78 -15.21 -23.21 -77.27
N SER A 79 -14.94 -22.03 -77.83
CA SER A 79 -13.86 -21.15 -77.40
C SER A 79 -14.08 -20.61 -76.00
N GLU A 80 -15.32 -20.23 -75.66
CA GLU A 80 -15.70 -19.78 -74.31
C GLU A 80 -15.55 -20.89 -73.28
N LYS A 81 -16.04 -22.10 -73.58
CA LYS A 81 -15.88 -23.27 -72.70
C LYS A 81 -14.41 -23.62 -72.44
N GLN A 82 -13.56 -23.53 -73.47
CA GLN A 82 -12.10 -23.72 -73.32
C GLN A 82 -11.46 -22.62 -72.46
N LEU A 83 -11.86 -21.36 -72.65
CA LEU A 83 -11.36 -20.25 -71.85
C LEU A 83 -11.78 -20.39 -70.38
N GLU A 84 -13.02 -20.78 -70.11
CA GLU A 84 -13.52 -21.01 -68.75
C GLU A 84 -12.75 -22.15 -68.07
N LYS A 85 -12.50 -23.26 -68.80
CA LYS A 85 -11.69 -24.37 -68.29
C LYS A 85 -10.26 -23.94 -67.97
N LYS A 86 -9.64 -23.14 -68.85
CA LYS A 86 -8.30 -22.58 -68.65
C LYS A 86 -8.27 -21.66 -67.42
N ASN A 87 -9.24 -20.76 -67.28
CA ASN A 87 -9.36 -19.86 -66.14
C ASN A 87 -9.57 -20.63 -64.82
N LYS A 88 -10.43 -21.66 -64.81
CA LYS A 88 -10.63 -22.55 -63.64
C LYS A 88 -9.32 -23.27 -63.26
N SER A 89 -8.56 -23.76 -64.24
CA SER A 89 -7.27 -24.41 -63.99
C SER A 89 -6.20 -23.45 -63.45
N ALA A 90 -6.15 -22.21 -63.98
CA ALA A 90 -5.25 -21.17 -63.52
C ALA A 90 -5.58 -20.72 -62.09
N LEU A 91 -6.88 -20.57 -61.77
CA LEU A 91 -7.33 -20.22 -60.42
C LEU A 91 -6.99 -21.31 -59.39
N LYS A 92 -7.19 -22.59 -59.74
CA LYS A 92 -6.77 -23.73 -58.88
C LYS A 92 -5.26 -23.70 -58.65
N THR A 93 -4.48 -23.49 -59.69
CA THR A 93 -3.00 -23.43 -59.59
C THR A 93 -2.55 -22.25 -58.71
N ALA A 94 -3.19 -21.09 -58.84
CA ALA A 94 -2.92 -19.92 -58.00
C ALA A 94 -3.28 -20.17 -56.53
N SER A 95 -4.42 -20.82 -56.27
CA SER A 95 -4.86 -21.18 -54.92
C SER A 95 -3.91 -22.18 -54.26
N ILE A 96 -3.44 -23.21 -54.98
CA ILE A 96 -2.45 -24.17 -54.47
C ILE A 96 -1.15 -23.46 -54.09
N ARG A 97 -0.63 -22.57 -54.97
CA ARG A 97 0.60 -21.80 -54.67
C ARG A 97 0.44 -20.89 -53.45
N ALA A 98 -0.74 -20.31 -53.25
CA ALA A 98 -1.02 -19.49 -52.07
C ALA A 98 -1.00 -20.34 -50.80
N LEU A 99 -1.65 -21.52 -50.81
CA LEU A 99 -1.65 -22.45 -49.68
C LEU A 99 -0.26 -23.02 -49.39
N GLU A 100 0.55 -23.33 -50.41
CA GLU A 100 1.95 -23.76 -50.23
C GLU A 100 2.80 -22.67 -49.57
N LYS A 101 2.55 -21.40 -49.92
CA LYS A 101 3.23 -20.26 -49.29
C LYS A 101 2.82 -20.10 -47.83
N GLU A 102 1.53 -20.23 -47.52
CA GLU A 102 1.02 -20.18 -46.14
C GLU A 102 1.54 -21.35 -45.30
N LEU A 103 1.58 -22.57 -45.86
CA LEU A 103 2.13 -23.75 -45.20
C LEU A 103 3.62 -23.57 -44.87
N LYS A 104 4.42 -23.05 -45.81
CA LYS A 104 5.84 -22.74 -45.56
C LYS A 104 6.02 -21.66 -44.49
N ALA A 105 5.17 -20.64 -44.48
CA ALA A 105 5.22 -19.60 -43.45
C ALA A 105 4.86 -20.16 -42.06
N ALA A 106 3.84 -21.02 -41.98
CA ALA A 106 3.46 -21.70 -40.74
C ALA A 106 4.58 -22.63 -40.24
N GLN A 107 5.21 -23.41 -41.13
CA GLN A 107 6.37 -24.25 -40.79
C GLN A 107 7.53 -23.44 -40.23
N ALA A 108 7.85 -22.28 -40.83
CA ALA A 108 8.89 -21.40 -40.30
C ALA A 108 8.53 -20.84 -38.91
N GLN A 109 7.26 -20.52 -38.65
CA GLN A 109 6.80 -20.10 -37.33
C GLN A 109 6.91 -21.22 -36.29
N PHE A 110 6.59 -22.46 -36.66
CA PHE A 110 6.78 -23.62 -35.76
C PHE A 110 8.25 -23.82 -35.42
N GLN A 111 9.16 -23.76 -36.40
CA GLN A 111 10.60 -23.87 -36.16
C GLN A 111 11.13 -22.77 -35.22
N LEU A 112 10.66 -21.53 -35.36
CA LEU A 112 11.01 -20.44 -34.45
C LEU A 112 10.45 -20.69 -33.04
N GLY A 113 9.24 -21.25 -32.96
CA GLY A 113 8.63 -21.69 -31.70
C GLY A 113 9.47 -22.75 -30.99
N ASP A 114 9.91 -23.78 -31.71
CA ASP A 114 10.74 -24.87 -31.17
C ASP A 114 12.09 -24.34 -30.66
N GLN A 115 12.73 -23.43 -31.41
CA GLN A 115 13.95 -22.75 -30.95
C GLN A 115 13.73 -21.97 -29.65
N ARG A 116 12.61 -21.24 -29.57
CA ARG A 116 12.27 -20.48 -28.35
C ARG A 116 11.99 -21.39 -27.16
N ILE A 117 11.37 -22.55 -27.38
CA ILE A 117 11.15 -23.56 -26.34
C ILE A 117 12.49 -24.08 -25.82
N GLN A 118 13.42 -24.43 -26.72
CA GLN A 118 14.76 -24.89 -26.33
C GLN A 118 15.54 -23.84 -25.53
N GLU A 119 15.50 -22.56 -25.93
CA GLU A 119 16.11 -21.47 -25.15
C GLU A 119 15.53 -21.40 -23.73
N LEU A 120 14.20 -21.46 -23.60
CA LEU A 120 13.53 -21.41 -22.30
C LEU A 120 13.84 -22.64 -21.43
N GLU A 121 14.02 -23.83 -22.04
CA GLU A 121 14.45 -25.04 -21.33
C GLU A 121 15.86 -24.86 -20.77
N THR A 122 16.80 -24.32 -21.55
CA THR A 122 18.16 -24.04 -21.06
C THR A 122 18.20 -22.99 -19.95
N GLU A 123 17.36 -21.95 -20.04
CA GLU A 123 17.22 -20.94 -18.99
C GLU A 123 16.64 -21.54 -17.70
N LEU A 124 15.63 -22.41 -17.82
CA LEU A 124 15.05 -23.12 -16.67
C LEU A 124 16.06 -24.04 -15.97
N ASP A 125 16.91 -24.73 -16.73
CA ASP A 125 17.95 -25.58 -16.15
C ASP A 125 19.03 -24.75 -15.44
N GLY A 126 19.40 -23.58 -15.97
CA GLY A 126 20.29 -22.64 -15.27
C GLY A 126 19.71 -22.11 -13.96
N ILE A 127 18.42 -21.81 -13.93
CA ILE A 127 17.73 -21.38 -12.69
C ILE A 127 17.67 -22.54 -11.68
N ARG A 128 17.51 -23.79 -12.14
CA ARG A 128 17.51 -24.96 -11.25
C ARG A 128 18.87 -25.17 -10.60
N THR A 129 19.96 -25.02 -11.34
CA THR A 129 21.31 -25.14 -10.78
C THR A 129 21.58 -24.05 -9.75
N GLU A 130 21.25 -22.78 -10.05
CA GLU A 130 21.41 -21.67 -9.11
C GLU A 130 20.61 -21.88 -7.82
N ARG A 131 19.37 -22.37 -7.93
CA ARG A 131 18.54 -22.71 -6.76
C ARG A 131 19.20 -23.79 -5.90
N ASP A 132 19.81 -24.80 -6.52
CA ASP A 132 20.42 -25.91 -5.79
C ASP A 132 21.73 -25.48 -5.11
N GLU A 133 22.53 -24.60 -5.74
CA GLU A 133 23.68 -23.93 -5.12
C GLU A 133 23.27 -23.08 -3.90
N LEU A 134 22.24 -22.23 -4.05
CA LEU A 134 21.73 -21.42 -2.93
C LEU A 134 21.18 -22.26 -1.78
N ARG A 135 20.61 -23.43 -2.06
CA ARG A 135 20.18 -24.38 -1.03
C ARG A 135 21.36 -24.96 -0.27
N GLU A 136 22.43 -25.31 -0.97
CA GLU A 136 23.66 -25.80 -0.34
C GLU A 136 24.26 -24.71 0.57
N ASP A 137 24.37 -23.47 0.09
CA ASP A 137 24.87 -22.35 0.88
C ASP A 137 24.01 -22.07 2.11
N LEU A 138 22.68 -22.15 1.98
CA LEU A 138 21.76 -22.02 3.12
C LEU A 138 21.99 -23.12 4.15
N THR A 139 22.25 -24.36 3.73
CA THR A 139 22.55 -25.45 4.67
C THR A 139 23.88 -25.24 5.40
N LYS A 140 24.92 -24.78 4.69
CA LYS A 140 26.22 -24.43 5.30
C LYS A 140 26.07 -23.28 6.31
N ALA A 141 25.32 -22.24 5.96
CA ALA A 141 25.07 -21.10 6.86
C ALA A 141 24.32 -21.53 8.12
N ARG A 142 23.35 -22.45 8.00
CA ARG A 142 22.63 -23.03 9.16
C ARG A 142 23.56 -23.83 10.06
N GLN A 143 24.41 -24.68 9.50
CA GLN A 143 25.38 -25.45 10.28
C GLN A 143 26.35 -24.52 11.02
N SER A 144 26.87 -23.48 10.36
CA SER A 144 27.73 -22.50 11.01
C SER A 144 27.02 -21.73 12.13
N ALA A 145 25.74 -21.37 11.94
CA ALA A 145 24.95 -20.75 12.99
C ALA A 145 24.74 -21.69 14.21
N GLU A 146 24.52 -22.98 13.96
CA GLU A 146 24.38 -24.00 15.00
C GLU A 146 25.69 -24.26 15.75
N GLU A 147 26.83 -24.25 15.06
CA GLU A 147 28.15 -24.30 15.68
C GLU A 147 28.42 -23.07 16.55
N ILE A 148 28.06 -21.86 16.10
CA ILE A 148 28.18 -20.63 16.90
C ILE A 148 27.26 -20.71 18.12
N TRP A 149 26.03 -21.22 17.96
CA TRP A 149 25.08 -21.33 19.06
C TRP A 149 25.52 -22.37 20.10
N SER A 150 26.07 -23.50 19.65
CA SER A 150 26.57 -24.57 20.53
C SER A 150 27.90 -24.22 21.19
N SER A 151 28.78 -23.46 20.51
CA SER A 151 30.06 -22.98 21.09
C SER A 151 29.89 -21.76 22.00
N SER A 152 28.76 -21.08 21.89
CA SER A 152 28.42 -19.92 22.70
C SER A 152 28.09 -20.35 24.14
N ASN A 153 29.06 -20.15 25.04
CA ASN A 153 28.95 -20.32 26.50
C ASN A 153 27.89 -19.41 27.17
N LEU A 154 27.05 -18.74 26.39
CA LEU A 154 25.97 -17.86 26.84
C LEU A 154 24.91 -18.60 27.66
N GLU A 155 24.58 -19.85 27.33
CA GLU A 155 23.60 -20.60 28.14
C GLU A 155 24.13 -20.92 29.53
N HIS A 156 25.40 -21.33 29.63
CA HIS A 156 26.07 -21.53 30.91
C HIS A 156 26.24 -20.21 31.68
N GLN A 157 26.66 -19.13 31.01
CA GLN A 157 26.76 -17.81 31.64
C GLN A 157 25.41 -17.28 32.14
N LEU A 158 24.33 -17.52 31.39
CA LEU A 158 22.98 -17.16 31.79
C LEU A 158 22.52 -18.01 32.98
N HIS A 159 22.83 -19.30 32.99
CA HIS A 159 22.55 -20.19 34.11
C HIS A 159 23.28 -19.76 35.39
N ASP A 160 24.58 -19.46 35.28
CA ASP A 160 25.40 -18.99 36.41
C ASP A 160 24.90 -17.64 36.94
N SER A 161 24.55 -16.71 36.04
CA SER A 161 23.96 -15.42 36.42
C SER A 161 22.60 -15.59 37.11
N ASN A 162 21.77 -16.53 36.67
CA ASN A 162 20.49 -16.84 37.32
C ASN A 162 20.68 -17.44 38.72
N LEU A 163 21.72 -18.27 38.91
CA LEU A 163 22.07 -18.79 40.23
C LEU A 163 22.52 -17.66 41.18
N GLU A 164 23.32 -16.72 40.68
CA GLU A 164 23.76 -15.55 41.46
C GLU A 164 22.56 -14.67 41.86
N VAL A 165 21.61 -14.44 40.94
CA VAL A 165 20.37 -13.69 41.24
C VAL A 165 19.55 -14.37 42.34
N LEU A 166 19.43 -15.70 42.31
CA LEU A 166 18.72 -16.44 43.35
C LEU A 166 19.43 -16.33 44.71
N GLU A 167 20.77 -16.37 44.74
CA GLU A 167 21.52 -16.18 45.97
C GLU A 167 21.35 -14.77 46.55
N LEU A 168 21.41 -13.74 45.70
CA LEU A 168 21.20 -12.35 46.09
C LEU A 168 19.78 -12.13 46.62
N GLN A 169 18.76 -12.74 46.00
CA GLN A 169 17.39 -12.69 46.49
C GLN A 169 17.27 -13.31 47.89
N GLY A 170 17.91 -14.46 48.12
CA GLY A 170 17.96 -15.09 49.44
C GLY A 170 18.61 -14.18 50.50
N LYS A 171 19.65 -13.43 50.14
CA LYS A 171 20.29 -12.44 51.04
C LYS A 171 19.36 -11.26 51.34
N ILE A 172 18.61 -10.77 50.34
CA ILE A 172 17.61 -9.70 50.53
C ILE A 172 16.56 -10.16 51.53
N ASP A 173 15.99 -11.35 51.36
CA ASP A 173 14.94 -11.88 52.24
C ASP A 173 15.44 -12.03 53.69
N GLN A 174 16.68 -12.50 53.87
CA GLN A 174 17.32 -12.57 55.20
C GLN A 174 17.50 -11.20 55.85
N LEU A 175 17.95 -10.20 55.08
CA LEU A 175 18.14 -8.84 55.58
C LEU A 175 16.80 -8.19 55.93
N SER A 176 15.77 -8.38 55.11
CA SER A 176 14.41 -7.91 55.38
C SER A 176 13.84 -8.52 56.67
N SER A 177 14.09 -9.81 56.91
CA SER A 177 13.67 -10.47 58.16
C SER A 177 14.38 -9.88 59.38
N LYS A 178 15.70 -9.63 59.29
CA LYS A 178 16.46 -9.00 60.39
C LYS A 178 16.01 -7.56 60.65
N LEU A 179 15.68 -6.80 59.59
CA LEU A 179 15.17 -5.45 59.72
C LEU A 179 13.83 -5.44 60.49
N ALA A 180 12.89 -6.31 60.11
CA ALA A 180 11.62 -6.44 60.80
C ALA A 180 11.78 -6.83 62.28
N GLN A 181 12.75 -7.69 62.61
CA GLN A 181 13.06 -8.03 64.01
C GLN A 181 13.60 -6.83 64.78
N ALA A 182 14.47 -6.02 64.18
CA ALA A 182 15.01 -4.82 64.81
C ALA A 182 13.94 -3.74 65.01
N GLU A 183 13.01 -3.58 64.06
CA GLU A 183 11.85 -2.70 64.20
C GLU A 183 10.97 -3.11 65.38
N GLN A 184 10.65 -4.41 65.50
CA GLN A 184 9.88 -4.92 66.64
C GLN A 184 10.59 -4.68 67.98
N GLN A 185 11.91 -4.89 68.04
CA GLN A 185 12.69 -4.61 69.25
C GLN A 185 12.67 -3.13 69.63
N ASN A 186 12.70 -2.22 68.66
CA ASN A 186 12.59 -0.79 68.92
C ASN A 186 11.20 -0.43 69.47
N GLU A 187 10.13 -0.98 68.91
CA GLU A 187 8.76 -0.78 69.43
C GLU A 187 8.63 -1.28 70.89
N ASP A 188 9.19 -2.45 71.19
CA ASP A 188 9.19 -3.02 72.53
C ASP A 188 9.96 -2.10 73.51
N LEU A 189 11.14 -1.60 73.11
CA LEU A 189 11.93 -0.67 73.93
C LEU A 189 11.24 0.68 74.13
N GLU A 190 10.61 1.24 73.10
CA GLU A 190 9.82 2.46 73.21
C GLU A 190 8.64 2.27 74.19
N SER A 191 7.97 1.12 74.13
CA SER A 191 6.92 0.78 75.09
C SER A 191 7.45 0.74 76.52
N GLN A 192 8.64 0.17 76.73
CA GLN A 192 9.29 0.07 78.04
C GLN A 192 9.68 1.45 78.57
N VAL A 193 10.25 2.32 77.72
CA VAL A 193 10.58 3.70 78.06
C VAL A 193 9.32 4.48 78.46
N ASN A 194 8.21 4.32 77.74
CA ASN A 194 6.95 4.97 78.07
C ASN A 194 6.39 4.51 79.42
N ILE A 195 6.45 3.20 79.72
CA ILE A 195 6.04 2.65 81.02
C ILE A 195 6.90 3.22 82.15
N SER A 196 8.23 3.18 82.01
CA SER A 196 9.14 3.74 83.02
C SER A 196 8.99 5.25 83.19
N GLY A 197 8.72 5.98 82.09
CA GLY A 197 8.39 7.40 82.12
C GLY A 197 7.13 7.68 82.94
N GLY A 198 6.07 6.89 82.75
CA GLY A 198 4.84 6.97 83.54
C GLY A 198 5.07 6.68 85.04
N GLN A 199 5.85 5.65 85.36
CA GLN A 199 6.23 5.32 86.75
C GLN A 199 7.01 6.47 87.41
N LEU A 200 7.97 7.06 86.70
CA LEU A 200 8.72 8.22 87.20
C LEU A 200 7.81 9.42 87.47
N GLN A 201 6.85 9.69 86.58
CA GLN A 201 5.89 10.78 86.77
C GLN A 201 5.01 10.54 88.01
N GLN A 202 4.57 9.30 88.23
CA GLN A 202 3.81 8.92 89.42
C GLN A 202 4.62 9.11 90.71
N LEU A 203 5.87 8.65 90.73
CA LEU A 203 6.78 8.86 91.87
C LEU A 203 7.04 10.36 92.11
N GLN A 204 7.21 11.16 91.06
CA GLN A 204 7.36 12.62 91.19
C GLN A 204 6.14 13.27 91.83
N GLN A 205 4.92 12.84 91.45
CA GLN A 205 3.67 13.31 92.07
C GLN A 205 3.59 12.89 93.54
N GLU A 206 3.98 11.66 93.89
CA GLU A 206 4.00 11.18 95.27
C GLU A 206 5.01 11.94 96.13
N VAL A 207 6.23 12.19 95.62
CA VAL A 207 7.22 13.03 96.31
C VAL A 207 6.70 14.46 96.51
N ALA A 208 6.00 15.02 95.51
CA ALA A 208 5.40 16.35 95.64
C ALA A 208 4.31 16.37 96.74
N ALA A 209 3.41 15.37 96.76
CA ALA A 209 2.37 15.23 97.78
C ALA A 209 2.96 15.03 99.19
N LEU A 210 4.02 14.21 99.31
CA LEU A 210 4.74 14.01 100.57
C LEU A 210 5.44 15.29 101.05
N LYS A 211 6.00 16.09 100.13
CA LYS A 211 6.56 17.40 100.48
C LYS A 211 5.49 18.35 101.01
N GLU A 212 4.31 18.39 100.41
CA GLU A 212 3.20 19.22 100.88
C GLU A 212 2.71 18.78 102.26
N THR A 213 2.55 17.47 102.49
CA THR A 213 2.14 16.94 103.81
C THR A 213 3.20 17.20 104.89
N LEU A 214 4.48 17.06 104.57
CA LEU A 214 5.58 17.43 105.47
C LEU A 214 5.56 18.92 105.81
N LEU A 215 5.34 19.79 104.81
CA LEU A 215 5.26 21.24 105.00
C LEU A 215 4.06 21.59 105.89
N HIS A 216 2.92 20.94 105.68
CA HIS A 216 1.73 21.07 106.53
C HIS A 216 2.00 20.63 107.98
N SER A 217 2.60 19.45 108.16
CA SER A 217 3.02 18.92 109.46
C SER A 217 3.98 19.86 110.18
N LYS A 218 4.95 20.42 109.46
CA LYS A 218 5.93 21.37 110.02
C LYS A 218 5.25 22.65 110.48
N LEU A 219 4.37 23.23 109.67
CA LEU A 219 3.58 24.41 110.04
C LEU A 219 2.67 24.13 111.24
N GLU A 220 2.08 22.93 111.33
CA GLU A 220 1.28 22.53 112.48
C GLU A 220 2.14 22.35 113.74
N GLY A 221 3.34 21.80 113.60
CA GLY A 221 4.35 21.71 114.66
C GLY A 221 4.81 23.09 115.15
N GLU A 222 5.09 24.01 114.23
CA GLU A 222 5.43 25.41 114.52
C GLU A 222 4.27 26.13 115.22
N ARG A 223 3.01 25.90 114.80
CA ARG A 223 1.82 26.41 115.51
C ARG A 223 1.72 25.87 116.92
N LYS A 224 1.91 24.55 117.12
CA LYS A 224 1.89 23.92 118.45
C LYS A 224 3.07 24.39 119.32
N SER A 225 4.24 24.63 118.74
CA SER A 225 5.39 25.22 119.44
C SER A 225 5.10 26.66 119.84
N ALA A 226 4.63 27.50 118.92
CA ALA A 226 4.26 28.89 119.22
C ALA A 226 3.17 28.98 120.29
N GLU A 227 2.25 28.02 120.33
CA GLU A 227 1.26 27.91 121.40
C GLU A 227 1.89 27.52 122.75
N LYS A 228 2.85 26.59 122.76
CA LYS A 228 3.65 26.28 123.96
C LYS A 228 4.52 27.46 124.39
N ASP A 229 5.13 28.19 123.46
CA ASP A 229 5.95 29.36 123.73
C ASP A 229 5.10 30.50 124.30
N LYS A 230 3.83 30.64 123.87
CA LYS A 230 2.86 31.53 124.55
C LYS A 230 2.58 31.10 125.99
N GLN A 231 2.43 29.81 126.25
CA GLN A 231 2.26 29.30 127.62
C GLN A 231 3.51 29.49 128.47
N ILE A 232 4.70 29.27 127.89
CA ILE A 232 5.99 29.50 128.56
C ILE A 232 6.19 31.00 128.82
N ALA A 233 5.85 31.88 127.88
CA ALA A 233 5.91 33.32 128.07
C ALA A 233 4.94 33.78 129.18
N GLN A 234 3.74 33.22 129.26
CA GLN A 234 2.82 33.46 130.39
C GLN A 234 3.41 32.98 131.73
N LEU A 235 4.10 31.83 131.74
CA LEU A 235 4.77 31.32 132.94
C LEU A 235 6.01 32.16 133.30
N GLN A 236 6.78 32.62 132.32
CA GLN A 236 7.95 33.48 132.50
C GLN A 236 7.57 34.89 132.92
N GLU A 237 6.39 35.39 132.53
CA GLU A 237 5.85 36.67 133.01
C GLU A 237 5.38 36.58 134.47
N MET A 238 4.93 35.40 134.94
CA MET A 238 4.72 35.16 136.38
C MET A 238 6.04 35.04 137.16
N VAL A 239 7.09 34.49 136.54
CA VAL A 239 8.40 34.32 137.20
C VAL A 239 9.19 35.64 137.22
N ASN A 240 9.08 36.50 136.21
CA ASN A 240 9.76 37.81 136.15
C ASN A 240 9.15 38.91 137.04
N GLN A 241 8.13 38.63 137.84
CA GLN A 241 7.74 39.49 138.97
C GLN A 241 8.56 39.23 140.25
N GLN A 242 9.46 38.24 140.26
CA GLN A 242 10.41 37.99 141.34
C GLN A 242 11.84 37.97 140.77
N GLN A 243 12.69 38.85 141.30
CA GLN A 243 14.17 38.85 141.19
C GLN A 243 14.79 39.66 140.04
N THR A 244 14.85 40.96 140.32
CA THR A 244 15.83 41.96 139.90
C THR A 244 17.27 41.58 140.29
N GLY A 245 18.25 41.67 139.37
CA GLY A 245 19.66 41.97 139.74
C GLY A 245 20.82 41.35 138.94
N MET A 246 21.66 42.24 138.35
CA MET A 246 23.15 42.20 138.21
C MET A 246 23.91 41.44 137.08
N LEU A 247 24.60 42.26 136.25
CA LEU A 247 26.06 42.36 135.93
C LEU A 247 26.88 41.28 135.13
N LEU A 248 27.43 41.75 133.98
CA LEU A 248 28.84 41.83 133.47
C LEU A 248 29.69 40.63 132.93
N THR A 249 30.34 40.92 131.77
CA THR A 249 31.66 40.51 131.19
C THR A 249 31.92 39.02 130.83
N GLY A 250 32.66 38.57 129.80
CA GLY A 250 33.48 39.15 128.72
C GLY A 250 34.31 38.02 128.03
N SER A 251 35.02 38.33 126.93
CA SER A 251 36.29 37.70 126.43
C SER A 251 36.33 36.73 125.20
N GLN A 252 36.98 37.24 124.12
CA GLN A 252 38.06 36.67 123.26
C GLN A 252 37.84 35.51 122.22
N ASN A 253 37.81 35.88 120.91
CA ASN A 253 38.67 35.53 119.72
C ASN A 253 39.36 34.13 119.56
N PRO A 254 39.95 33.77 118.36
CA PRO A 254 39.57 33.76 116.91
C PRO A 254 40.07 32.41 116.24
N PRO A 255 40.58 32.25 114.98
CA PRO A 255 40.42 32.87 113.63
C PRO A 255 40.03 31.84 112.50
N GLY A 256 39.96 32.27 111.22
CA GLY A 256 39.46 31.51 110.02
C GLY A 256 40.39 30.41 109.43
N PRO A 257 40.49 30.17 108.09
CA PRO A 257 39.98 30.90 106.90
C PRO A 257 39.52 30.01 105.69
N ASN A 258 39.43 30.63 104.50
CA ASN A 258 39.38 30.12 103.10
C ASN A 258 37.99 30.09 102.44
N ALA A 259 37.60 31.05 101.58
CA ALA A 259 38.14 31.49 100.28
C ALA A 259 37.79 30.55 99.10
N CYS A 260 36.82 30.97 98.28
CA CYS A 260 36.92 31.22 96.83
C CYS A 260 35.53 31.62 96.29
N THR A 261 35.33 32.85 95.78
CA THR A 261 35.45 33.24 94.35
C THR A 261 34.39 32.54 93.47
N ALA A 262 33.58 33.14 92.61
CA ALA A 262 33.08 34.49 92.33
C ALA A 262 32.00 34.33 91.22
N CYS A 263 31.16 35.36 91.02
CA CYS A 263 30.47 35.72 89.77
C CYS A 263 29.36 34.77 89.24
N MET A 264 28.09 35.14 89.35
CA MET A 264 27.31 35.97 88.41
C MET A 264 26.82 35.23 87.15
N SER A 265 25.49 35.26 87.00
CA SER A 265 24.72 35.32 85.74
C SER A 265 24.16 34.02 85.10
N ARG A 266 22.82 33.90 85.22
CA ARG A 266 21.84 33.47 84.18
C ARG A 266 22.09 34.18 82.83
N PRO A 267 21.42 33.83 81.70
CA PRO A 267 20.61 32.65 81.32
C PRO A 267 20.96 32.10 79.89
N THR A 268 20.12 31.21 79.34
CA THR A 268 19.78 30.94 77.90
C THR A 268 20.32 29.66 77.22
N ASP A 269 19.35 28.88 76.71
CA ASP A 269 19.32 27.86 75.65
C ASP A 269 20.24 26.63 75.63
N PRO A 270 19.65 25.41 75.51
CA PRO A 270 20.29 24.28 74.86
C PRO A 270 19.85 24.17 73.39
N SER A 271 20.78 24.58 72.53
CA SER A 271 21.13 24.00 71.23
C SER A 271 20.30 22.81 70.75
N GLN A 272 19.41 23.06 69.80
CA GLN A 272 18.99 22.09 68.79
C GLN A 272 20.15 21.91 67.79
N GLN A 273 20.77 20.72 67.77
CA GLN A 273 21.52 20.26 66.60
C GLN A 273 20.53 19.70 65.57
N ALA A 274 19.94 20.60 64.77
CA ALA A 274 19.40 20.24 63.48
C ALA A 274 20.57 20.11 62.49
N GLN A 275 20.97 18.88 62.19
CA GLN A 275 21.85 18.62 61.05
C GLN A 275 21.07 18.91 59.77
N THR A 276 21.29 20.09 59.20
CA THR A 276 20.91 20.42 57.83
C THR A 276 21.92 19.72 56.91
N THR A 277 21.63 18.47 56.56
CA THR A 277 22.27 17.83 55.41
C THR A 277 21.74 18.52 54.16
N GLN A 278 22.49 19.49 53.65
CA GLN A 278 22.34 19.96 52.27
C GLN A 278 22.68 18.79 51.33
N GLN A 279 21.68 17.96 51.04
CA GLN A 279 21.65 17.21 49.80
C GLN A 279 21.50 18.22 48.66
N ASN A 280 22.62 18.62 48.07
CA ASN A 280 22.67 19.03 46.68
C ASN A 280 22.35 17.80 45.81
N SER A 281 21.09 17.41 45.77
CA SER A 281 20.57 16.61 44.68
C SER A 281 20.42 17.57 43.49
N LEU A 282 21.37 17.52 42.57
CA LEU A 282 21.16 17.96 41.20
C LEU A 282 20.04 17.09 40.63
N THR A 283 18.79 17.49 40.88
CA THR A 283 17.65 17.00 40.13
C THR A 283 17.84 17.54 38.73
N ILE A 284 18.47 16.74 37.87
CA ILE A 284 18.31 16.87 36.43
C ILE A 284 16.81 16.67 36.22
N VAL A 285 16.07 17.76 36.15
CA VAL A 285 14.71 17.78 35.63
C VAL A 285 14.88 17.45 34.16
N ILE A 286 14.93 16.15 33.86
CA ILE A 286 14.64 15.65 32.53
C ILE A 286 13.19 16.07 32.33
N PRO A 287 12.88 17.05 31.45
CA PRO A 287 11.50 17.39 31.19
C PRO A 287 10.81 16.07 30.80
N PRO A 288 9.65 15.74 31.40
CA PRO A 288 8.93 14.53 31.02
C PRO A 288 8.80 14.58 29.50
N ARG A 289 9.46 13.63 28.82
CA ARG A 289 9.29 13.44 27.38
C ARG A 289 7.79 13.40 27.20
N PRO A 290 7.17 14.31 26.43
CA PRO A 290 5.72 14.32 26.29
C PRO A 290 5.35 12.94 25.79
N SER A 291 4.82 12.12 26.70
CA SER A 291 4.27 10.81 26.40
C SER A 291 2.97 11.13 25.69
N VAL A 292 3.09 11.46 24.40
CA VAL A 292 1.93 11.53 23.53
C VAL A 292 1.30 10.15 23.64
N PRO A 293 0.06 10.03 24.13
CA PRO A 293 -0.56 8.74 24.32
C PRO A 293 -0.58 8.03 22.95
N PHE A 294 0.16 6.93 22.84
CA PHE A 294 0.19 6.11 21.62
C PHE A 294 -1.20 5.53 21.27
N GLU A 295 -2.17 5.65 22.18
CA GLU A 295 -3.49 5.00 22.07
C GLU A 295 -4.49 5.66 21.10
N GLU A 296 -4.34 6.93 20.72
CA GLU A 296 -5.45 7.66 20.07
C GLU A 296 -5.44 7.71 18.53
N SER A 297 -4.51 7.02 17.88
CA SER A 297 -4.25 7.29 16.47
C SER A 297 -5.20 6.52 15.51
N PHE A 298 -5.82 5.43 15.95
CA PHE A 298 -6.72 4.66 15.08
C PHE A 298 -8.18 5.09 15.22
N ARG A 299 -8.80 5.56 14.13
CA ARG A 299 -10.24 5.89 14.10
C ARG A 299 -11.15 4.69 14.34
N ILE A 300 -10.66 3.48 14.08
CA ILE A 300 -11.29 2.21 14.41
C ILE A 300 -10.20 1.37 15.09
N SER A 301 -10.46 0.92 16.32
CA SER A 301 -9.48 0.19 17.12
C SER A 301 -9.01 -1.07 16.39
N VAL A 302 -7.76 -1.06 15.95
CA VAL A 302 -7.06 -2.26 15.48
C VAL A 302 -6.98 -3.24 16.65
N THR A 303 -7.26 -4.52 16.41
CA THR A 303 -7.24 -5.53 17.48
C THR A 303 -5.89 -5.54 18.22
N LEU A 304 -5.89 -5.88 19.51
CA LEU A 304 -4.68 -5.86 20.33
C LEU A 304 -3.59 -6.76 19.73
N SER A 305 -3.94 -7.94 19.23
CA SER A 305 -2.99 -8.86 18.59
C SER A 305 -2.28 -8.25 17.37
N ARG A 306 -3.00 -7.47 16.55
CA ARG A 306 -2.44 -6.77 15.38
C ARG A 306 -1.55 -5.60 15.81
N ARG A 307 -1.95 -4.85 16.85
CA ARG A 307 -1.10 -3.80 17.42
C ARG A 307 0.20 -4.37 17.98
N GLU A 308 0.12 -5.53 18.64
CA GLU A 308 1.29 -6.20 19.20
C GLU A 308 2.32 -6.58 18.15
N ALA A 309 1.86 -7.03 16.97
CA ALA A 309 2.74 -7.37 15.86
C ALA A 309 3.64 -6.20 15.42
N PHE A 310 3.22 -4.95 15.66
CA PHE A 310 4.04 -3.76 15.39
C PHE A 310 4.79 -3.22 16.61
N ARG A 311 4.50 -3.66 17.84
CA ARG A 311 5.10 -3.10 19.06
C ARG A 311 6.62 -3.20 19.08
N GLN A 312 7.18 -4.25 18.48
CA GLN A 312 8.64 -4.45 18.40
C GLN A 312 9.32 -3.58 17.34
N ASN A 313 8.56 -2.85 16.52
CA ASN A 313 9.11 -2.04 15.44
C ASN A 313 9.21 -0.56 15.89
N PRO A 314 10.33 0.12 15.60
CA PRO A 314 10.49 1.52 15.95
C PRO A 314 9.56 2.40 15.10
N LEU A 315 8.94 3.38 15.75
CA LEU A 315 8.17 4.42 15.07
C LEU A 315 9.12 5.49 14.50
N PHE A 316 8.84 5.97 13.30
CA PHE A 316 9.65 7.01 12.62
C PHE A 316 9.06 8.42 12.75
N ILE A 317 8.33 8.69 13.82
CA ILE A 317 7.56 9.93 14.02
C ILE A 317 8.49 11.16 14.12
N ASP A 318 9.61 11.03 14.84
CA ASP A 318 10.53 12.15 15.09
C ASP A 318 11.10 12.77 13.81
N GLN A 319 11.21 11.98 12.73
CA GLN A 319 11.72 12.46 11.43
C GLN A 319 10.68 13.25 10.63
N CYS A 320 9.39 13.13 10.98
CA CYS A 320 8.28 13.72 10.24
C CYS A 320 8.00 15.19 10.64
N HIS A 321 8.33 15.59 11.87
CA HIS A 321 7.96 16.90 12.43
C HIS A 321 8.70 18.10 11.81
N ALA A 322 9.77 17.88 11.05
CA ALA A 322 10.60 18.95 10.47
C ALA A 322 10.18 19.36 9.04
N LEU A 323 8.98 19.00 8.60
CA LEU A 323 8.43 19.39 7.30
C LEU A 323 7.51 20.62 7.42
N PRO A 324 7.36 21.42 6.34
CA PRO A 324 6.37 22.47 6.30
C PRO A 324 4.98 21.86 6.56
N GLU A 325 4.20 22.44 7.47
CA GLU A 325 2.88 21.94 7.92
C GLU A 325 1.85 21.69 6.79
N ASN A 326 2.18 22.10 5.55
CA ASN A 326 1.33 22.06 4.37
C ASN A 326 1.96 21.31 3.18
N ALA A 327 2.90 20.38 3.42
CA ALA A 327 3.51 19.56 2.36
C ALA A 327 2.50 18.58 1.74
N THR A 328 1.66 19.10 0.86
CA THR A 328 0.55 18.37 0.26
C THR A 328 0.55 18.48 -1.26
N PHE A 329 0.02 17.47 -1.92
CA PHE A 329 0.15 17.27 -3.35
C PHE A 329 -1.17 16.83 -3.96
N THR A 330 -1.41 17.21 -5.22
CA THR A 330 -2.51 16.61 -5.97
C THR A 330 -2.06 15.29 -6.58
N ARG A 331 -2.98 14.33 -6.76
CA ARG A 331 -2.64 13.06 -7.40
C ARG A 331 -2.09 13.24 -8.82
N GLY A 332 -2.63 14.19 -9.58
CA GLY A 332 -2.13 14.51 -10.92
C GLY A 332 -0.68 15.01 -10.90
N TYR A 333 -0.34 15.83 -9.92
CA TYR A 333 1.04 16.29 -9.71
C TYR A 333 1.98 15.14 -9.34
N LEU A 334 1.60 14.28 -8.39
CA LEU A 334 2.41 13.12 -8.01
C LEU A 334 2.63 12.16 -9.18
N MET A 335 1.63 11.96 -10.03
CA MET A 335 1.78 11.16 -11.25
C MET A 335 2.72 11.78 -12.26
N ASP A 336 2.68 13.11 -12.44
CA ASP A 336 3.59 13.79 -13.36
C ASP A 336 5.05 13.62 -12.91
N LYS A 337 5.29 13.82 -11.60
CA LYS A 337 6.64 13.82 -11.01
C LYS A 337 7.20 12.44 -10.73
N LEU A 338 6.39 11.51 -10.22
CA LEU A 338 6.83 10.17 -9.82
C LEU A 338 6.48 9.10 -10.87
N GLY A 339 5.48 9.36 -11.71
CA GLY A 339 4.93 8.39 -12.66
C GLY A 339 3.74 7.61 -12.10
N GLY A 340 3.36 6.56 -12.84
CA GLY A 340 2.31 5.62 -12.45
C GLY A 340 0.90 5.95 -12.93
N ALA A 341 -0.06 5.06 -12.65
CA ALA A 341 -1.44 5.17 -13.13
C ALA A 341 -2.32 6.06 -12.24
N SER A 342 -3.26 6.78 -12.87
CA SER A 342 -4.23 7.67 -12.18
C SER A 342 -5.28 6.93 -11.39
N GLN A 343 -5.44 5.63 -11.62
CA GLN A 343 -6.50 4.83 -11.05
C GLN A 343 -5.92 3.73 -10.19
N GLY A 344 -6.55 3.51 -9.04
CA GLY A 344 -6.23 2.41 -8.12
C GLY A 344 -5.46 2.84 -6.87
N VAL A 345 -5.43 1.92 -5.91
CA VAL A 345 -4.69 2.04 -4.65
C VAL A 345 -3.20 1.81 -4.84
N VAL A 346 -2.82 0.97 -5.81
CA VAL A 346 -1.44 0.58 -6.09
C VAL A 346 -1.03 1.13 -7.46
N ALA A 347 -0.31 2.25 -7.48
CA ALA A 347 0.18 2.87 -8.71
C ALA A 347 1.60 2.38 -9.01
N ARG A 348 1.71 1.48 -10.00
CA ARG A 348 3.02 1.00 -10.48
C ARG A 348 3.69 2.07 -11.31
N VAL A 349 4.93 2.45 -10.97
CA VAL A 349 5.74 3.39 -11.75
C VAL A 349 6.38 2.64 -12.92
N ALA A 350 5.67 2.54 -14.05
CA ALA A 350 6.18 1.84 -15.23
C ALA A 350 7.22 2.67 -16.02
N ASN A 351 6.99 3.98 -16.12
CA ASN A 351 7.92 4.92 -16.73
C ASN A 351 8.58 5.70 -15.59
N LYS A 352 9.77 5.26 -15.20
CA LYS A 352 10.55 5.95 -14.16
C LYS A 352 10.78 7.40 -14.60
N LYS A 353 10.44 8.33 -13.72
CA LYS A 353 10.67 9.77 -13.88
C LYS A 353 11.95 10.09 -13.12
N SER A 354 12.61 11.19 -13.47
CA SER A 354 13.86 11.59 -12.80
C SER A 354 13.72 11.58 -11.28
N LEU A 355 12.60 12.07 -10.76
CA LEU A 355 12.38 12.11 -9.32
C LEU A 355 12.15 10.74 -8.69
N SER A 356 11.45 9.82 -9.38
CA SER A 356 11.28 8.45 -8.86
C SER A 356 12.56 7.62 -8.95
N GLU A 357 13.47 7.93 -9.87
CA GLU A 357 14.80 7.29 -9.92
C GLU A 357 15.71 7.79 -8.80
N VAL A 358 15.77 9.11 -8.59
CA VAL A 358 16.62 9.73 -7.56
C VAL A 358 16.25 9.24 -6.16
N HIS A 359 14.95 9.06 -5.89
CA HIS A 359 14.44 8.67 -4.57
C HIS A 359 14.11 7.18 -4.42
N ASP A 360 14.51 6.36 -5.41
CA ASP A 360 14.24 4.92 -5.44
C ASP A 360 12.76 4.56 -5.18
N VAL A 361 11.84 5.30 -5.80
CA VAL A 361 10.39 5.03 -5.77
C VAL A 361 10.03 3.92 -6.78
N GLY A 362 10.96 2.99 -7.02
CA GLY A 362 11.04 2.19 -8.25
C GLY A 362 9.93 1.15 -8.42
N LEU A 363 9.39 0.58 -7.33
CA LEU A 363 8.33 -0.43 -7.41
C LEU A 363 6.94 0.20 -7.56
N GLY A 364 6.72 1.34 -6.92
CA GLY A 364 5.54 2.17 -7.09
C GLY A 364 5.13 2.97 -5.86
N VAL A 365 3.94 3.55 -5.94
CA VAL A 365 3.36 4.43 -4.92
C VAL A 365 1.98 3.92 -4.49
N LEU A 366 1.69 4.01 -3.19
CA LEU A 366 0.41 3.65 -2.60
C LEU A 366 -0.47 4.87 -2.37
N TYR A 367 -1.75 4.75 -2.78
CA TYR A 367 -2.81 5.75 -2.65
C TYR A 367 -4.09 5.12 -2.07
N PRO A 368 -4.05 4.48 -0.89
CA PRO A 368 -5.23 3.83 -0.34
C PRO A 368 -6.29 4.85 0.05
N GLN A 369 -7.55 4.47 -0.15
CA GLN A 369 -8.70 5.29 0.22
C GLN A 369 -9.13 4.94 1.65
N PRO A 370 -9.21 5.91 2.58
CA PRO A 370 -9.60 5.64 3.97
C PRO A 370 -10.97 4.96 4.10
N ALA A 371 -11.92 5.27 3.22
CA ALA A 371 -13.26 4.68 3.23
C ALA A 371 -13.27 3.15 3.05
N LEU A 372 -12.23 2.59 2.44
CA LEU A 372 -12.06 1.14 2.24
C LEU A 372 -10.86 0.58 3.01
N ASN A 373 -10.18 1.40 3.82
CA ASN A 373 -8.97 1.04 4.55
C ASN A 373 -8.96 1.78 5.89
N SER A 374 -9.74 1.27 6.84
CA SER A 374 -9.93 1.93 8.14
C SER A 374 -8.74 1.79 9.09
N TRP A 375 -7.78 0.91 8.78
CA TRP A 375 -6.59 0.64 9.60
C TRP A 375 -5.31 1.27 9.04
N LEU A 376 -5.43 2.26 8.16
CA LEU A 376 -4.28 2.99 7.65
C LEU A 376 -3.52 3.69 8.79
N PRO A 377 -2.20 3.94 8.61
CA PRO A 377 -1.42 4.74 9.54
C PRO A 377 -2.11 6.06 9.85
N ALA A 378 -2.20 6.38 11.13
CA ALA A 378 -2.86 7.57 11.63
C ALA A 378 -2.11 8.86 11.31
N MET A 379 -0.78 8.76 11.35
CA MET A 379 0.15 9.85 11.16
C MET A 379 1.36 9.38 10.34
N PRO A 380 2.09 10.29 9.69
CA PRO A 380 3.34 9.97 9.03
C PRO A 380 4.31 9.22 9.96
N GLY A 381 4.99 8.19 9.44
CA GLY A 381 5.94 7.38 10.20
C GLY A 381 5.33 6.28 11.07
N ALA A 382 4.01 6.23 11.24
CA ALA A 382 3.33 5.18 12.00
C ALA A 382 3.11 3.90 11.16
N HIS A 383 3.01 2.75 11.82
CA HIS A 383 2.64 1.49 11.18
C HIS A 383 1.11 1.39 10.99
N GLY A 384 0.66 0.45 10.16
CA GLY A 384 -0.77 0.21 9.95
C GLY A 384 -1.06 -0.99 9.08
N TYR A 385 -2.30 -1.08 8.60
CA TYR A 385 -2.76 -2.11 7.69
C TYR A 385 -3.60 -1.50 6.56
N MET A 386 -3.63 -2.17 5.42
CA MET A 386 -4.54 -1.84 4.33
C MET A 386 -5.21 -3.09 3.76
N PHE A 387 -6.42 -2.95 3.25
CA PHE A 387 -7.24 -4.06 2.77
C PHE A 387 -7.14 -4.20 1.25
N VAL A 388 -5.96 -4.64 0.81
CA VAL A 388 -5.62 -4.85 -0.60
C VAL A 388 -5.33 -6.32 -0.84
N GLY A 389 -5.80 -6.84 -1.98
CA GLY A 389 -5.61 -8.24 -2.36
C GLY A 389 -6.86 -8.94 -2.87
N LEU A 390 -7.95 -8.21 -3.13
CA LEU A 390 -9.16 -8.80 -3.70
C LEU A 390 -8.87 -9.49 -5.04
N LYS A 391 -9.44 -10.70 -5.22
CA LYS A 391 -9.40 -11.43 -6.49
C LYS A 391 -10.11 -10.62 -7.57
N GLY A 392 -9.52 -10.62 -8.76
CA GLY A 392 -9.97 -9.81 -9.89
C GLY A 392 -8.92 -9.79 -11.00
N PRO A 393 -9.22 -9.16 -12.14
CA PRO A 393 -8.38 -9.22 -13.34
C PRO A 393 -6.98 -8.61 -13.13
N GLY A 394 -6.84 -7.67 -12.19
CA GLY A 394 -5.56 -7.02 -11.86
C GLY A 394 -4.56 -7.88 -11.07
N LYS A 395 -4.94 -9.13 -10.72
CA LYS A 395 -4.12 -10.08 -9.93
C LYS A 395 -3.62 -9.50 -8.60
N ASP A 396 -4.41 -8.64 -7.95
CA ASP A 396 -3.98 -8.02 -6.69
C ASP A 396 -3.83 -9.04 -5.55
N HIS A 397 -4.54 -10.16 -5.61
CA HIS A 397 -4.45 -11.26 -4.64
C HIS A 397 -3.08 -11.96 -4.56
N VAL A 398 -2.21 -11.79 -5.57
CA VAL A 398 -0.82 -12.28 -5.52
C VAL A 398 0.19 -11.18 -5.24
N ARG A 399 -0.26 -9.93 -5.06
CA ARG A 399 0.64 -8.82 -4.72
C ARG A 399 1.02 -8.88 -3.25
N PHE A 400 2.22 -8.37 -2.96
CA PHE A 400 2.76 -8.23 -1.60
C PHE A 400 2.95 -9.55 -0.84
N LEU A 401 2.93 -10.69 -1.53
CA LEU A 401 3.32 -11.98 -0.94
C LEU A 401 4.81 -12.05 -0.57
N GLN A 402 5.60 -11.11 -1.08
CA GLN A 402 6.96 -10.85 -0.66
C GLN A 402 7.03 -9.43 -0.09
N PRO A 403 7.79 -9.20 1.00
CA PRO A 403 8.03 -7.87 1.51
C PRO A 403 8.61 -6.97 0.41
N THR A 404 7.98 -5.83 0.18
CA THR A 404 8.43 -4.86 -0.83
C THR A 404 8.33 -3.45 -0.29
N LYS A 405 9.28 -2.59 -0.65
CA LYS A 405 9.32 -1.19 -0.22
C LYS A 405 8.48 -0.30 -1.13
N TRP A 406 7.59 0.51 -0.56
CA TRP A 406 6.70 1.43 -1.27
C TRP A 406 6.60 2.78 -0.57
N SER A 407 6.40 3.85 -1.35
CA SER A 407 6.06 5.17 -0.82
C SER A 407 4.55 5.28 -0.58
N LEU A 408 4.14 5.72 0.61
CA LEU A 408 2.72 5.86 0.97
C LEU A 408 2.28 7.31 0.97
N PHE A 409 1.18 7.60 0.27
CA PHE A 409 0.49 8.88 0.33
C PHE A 409 -0.97 8.67 0.75
N LEU A 410 -1.42 9.38 1.77
CA LEU A 410 -2.80 9.33 2.26
C LEU A 410 -3.54 10.65 1.98
N PRO A 411 -4.85 10.61 1.76
CA PRO A 411 -5.61 11.83 1.50
C PRO A 411 -5.86 12.62 2.79
N LYS A 412 -5.54 13.93 2.78
CA LYS A 412 -5.84 14.88 3.87
C LYS A 412 -7.22 15.54 3.71
N GLY A 413 -7.98 15.12 2.70
CA GLY A 413 -9.29 15.66 2.33
C GLY A 413 -9.36 16.04 0.84
N GLY A 414 -10.52 15.84 0.21
CA GLY A 414 -10.73 16.18 -1.19
C GLY A 414 -9.76 15.46 -2.15
N LYS A 415 -8.99 16.24 -2.92
CA LYS A 415 -8.00 15.73 -3.90
C LYS A 415 -6.55 15.94 -3.45
N ILE A 416 -6.35 16.22 -2.17
CA ILE A 416 -5.07 16.59 -1.56
C ILE A 416 -4.50 15.36 -0.84
N TRP A 417 -3.23 15.07 -1.13
CA TRP A 417 -2.49 13.92 -0.65
C TRP A 417 -1.26 14.36 0.13
N GLU A 418 -0.97 13.67 1.22
CA GLU A 418 0.16 13.94 2.10
C GLU A 418 1.07 12.71 2.13
N TYR A 419 2.38 12.92 2.18
CA TYR A 419 3.36 11.85 2.22
C TYR A 419 3.51 11.30 3.64
N TYR A 420 3.25 10.00 3.82
CA TYR A 420 3.27 9.34 5.13
C TYR A 420 4.58 8.60 5.42
N GLY A 421 5.40 8.33 4.39
CA GLY A 421 6.71 7.70 4.55
C GLY A 421 6.97 6.56 3.57
N GLU A 422 8.03 5.83 3.85
CA GLU A 422 8.42 4.59 3.16
C GLU A 422 8.01 3.38 3.99
N TYR A 423 7.37 2.42 3.35
CA TYR A 423 6.77 1.27 3.99
C TYR A 423 7.26 -0.01 3.36
N GLU A 424 7.66 -0.97 4.18
CA GLU A 424 7.69 -2.38 3.81
C GLU A 424 6.26 -2.92 3.86
N VAL A 425 5.82 -3.41 2.70
CA VAL A 425 4.45 -3.85 2.45
C VAL A 425 4.48 -5.35 2.26
N TYR A 426 3.75 -6.06 3.11
CA TYR A 426 3.72 -7.53 3.12
C TYR A 426 2.34 -8.06 3.48
N ARG A 427 1.89 -9.09 2.77
CA ARG A 427 0.64 -9.81 3.02
C ARG A 427 0.93 -11.28 3.25
N GLN A 428 0.46 -11.78 4.38
CA GLN A 428 0.40 -13.20 4.69
C GLN A 428 -1.07 -13.64 4.64
N PRO A 429 -1.48 -14.46 3.64
CA PRO A 429 -2.89 -14.85 3.48
C PRO A 429 -3.51 -15.53 4.70
N ASP A 430 -2.71 -16.26 5.47
CA ASP A 430 -3.16 -16.91 6.72
C ASP A 430 -3.52 -15.90 7.81
N LEU A 431 -3.00 -14.67 7.68
CA LEU A 431 -3.29 -13.53 8.54
C LEU A 431 -4.21 -12.51 7.85
N ASP A 432 -4.96 -12.90 6.82
CA ASP A 432 -6.12 -12.09 6.39
C ASP A 432 -7.13 -11.94 7.55
N LEU A 433 -8.07 -10.98 7.45
CA LEU A 433 -8.98 -10.68 8.56
C LEU A 433 -9.79 -11.92 8.97
N THR A 434 -9.93 -12.10 10.28
CA THR A 434 -10.86 -13.10 10.84
C THR A 434 -12.31 -12.61 10.76
N VAL A 435 -13.26 -13.51 11.01
CA VAL A 435 -14.70 -13.15 11.02
C VAL A 435 -14.98 -12.14 12.14
N GLU A 436 -14.36 -12.33 13.30
CA GLU A 436 -14.51 -11.45 14.46
C GLU A 436 -13.93 -10.05 14.17
N GLU A 437 -12.77 -9.98 13.51
CA GLU A 437 -12.19 -8.71 13.05
C GLU A 437 -13.08 -8.01 12.02
N TRP A 438 -13.72 -8.78 11.13
CA TRP A 438 -14.65 -8.26 10.14
C TRP A 438 -15.94 -7.70 10.78
N GLU A 439 -16.52 -8.42 11.74
CA GLU A 439 -17.74 -8.00 12.45
C GLU A 439 -17.55 -6.73 13.26
N ALA A 440 -16.32 -6.44 13.70
CA ALA A 440 -15.97 -5.21 14.41
C ALA A 440 -16.06 -3.94 13.54
N PHE A 441 -16.15 -4.06 12.21
CA PHE A 441 -16.36 -2.91 11.33
C PHE A 441 -17.82 -2.45 11.29
N SER A 442 -18.00 -1.15 11.06
CA SER A 442 -19.33 -0.57 10.90
C SER A 442 -20.08 -1.19 9.72
N PRO A 443 -21.43 -1.29 9.78
CA PRO A 443 -22.23 -1.80 8.68
C PRO A 443 -21.98 -1.07 7.35
N GLU A 444 -21.74 0.24 7.38
CA GLU A 444 -21.46 1.05 6.21
C GLU A 444 -20.14 0.65 5.54
N PHE A 445 -19.10 0.40 6.34
CA PHE A 445 -17.82 -0.09 5.85
C PHE A 445 -17.99 -1.48 5.21
N ARG A 446 -18.66 -2.41 5.90
CA ARG A 446 -18.88 -3.78 5.41
C ARG A 446 -19.66 -3.80 4.10
N LYS A 447 -20.69 -2.96 3.99
CA LYS A 447 -21.44 -2.74 2.75
C LYS A 447 -20.54 -2.21 1.63
N GLY A 448 -19.81 -1.13 1.88
CA GLY A 448 -18.93 -0.50 0.88
C GLY A 448 -17.80 -1.43 0.40
N TYR A 449 -17.25 -2.25 1.29
CA TYR A 449 -16.24 -3.25 0.95
C TYR A 449 -16.82 -4.40 0.11
N SER A 450 -18.05 -4.84 0.42
CA SER A 450 -18.78 -5.84 -0.36
C SER A 450 -19.07 -5.35 -1.79
N GLU A 451 -19.51 -4.09 -1.94
CA GLU A 451 -19.65 -3.44 -3.26
C GLU A 451 -18.33 -3.41 -4.04
N CYS A 452 -17.22 -3.11 -3.36
CA CYS A 452 -15.89 -3.12 -3.97
C CYS A 452 -15.51 -4.51 -4.47
N THR A 453 -15.80 -5.56 -3.68
CA THR A 453 -15.57 -6.97 -4.02
C THR A 453 -16.32 -7.34 -5.30
N ILE A 454 -17.61 -7.02 -5.39
CA ILE A 454 -18.44 -7.30 -6.58
C ILE A 454 -17.88 -6.61 -7.83
N LYS A 455 -17.56 -5.32 -7.74
CA LYS A 455 -16.96 -4.56 -8.86
C LYS A 455 -15.62 -5.12 -9.30
N LYS A 456 -14.84 -5.66 -8.37
CA LYS A 456 -13.52 -6.27 -8.63
C LYS A 456 -13.62 -7.59 -9.38
N GLU A 457 -14.57 -8.44 -8.97
CA GLU A 457 -14.81 -9.73 -9.61
C GLU A 457 -15.50 -9.56 -10.97
N SER A 458 -16.45 -8.63 -11.06
CA SER A 458 -17.25 -8.34 -12.25
C SER A 458 -17.45 -6.84 -12.42
N PRO A 459 -16.59 -6.13 -13.17
CA PRO A 459 -16.65 -4.67 -13.35
C PRO A 459 -17.96 -4.12 -13.91
N HIS A 460 -18.76 -4.97 -14.55
CA HIS A 460 -20.05 -4.62 -15.16
C HIS A 460 -21.25 -5.22 -14.40
N ALA A 461 -21.04 -5.83 -13.23
CA ALA A 461 -22.13 -6.34 -12.42
C ALA A 461 -22.98 -5.19 -11.86
N GLU A 462 -24.29 -5.39 -11.88
CA GLU A 462 -25.24 -4.47 -11.26
C GLU A 462 -25.19 -4.62 -9.73
N LEU A 463 -25.12 -3.50 -9.02
CA LEU A 463 -25.07 -3.47 -7.56
C LEU A 463 -26.48 -3.41 -6.98
N THR A 464 -27.16 -4.55 -6.93
CA THR A 464 -28.46 -4.65 -6.23
C THR A 464 -28.23 -4.91 -4.73
N ALA A 465 -29.19 -4.50 -3.90
CA ALA A 465 -29.13 -4.71 -2.45
C ALA A 465 -28.95 -6.20 -2.09
N ASP A 466 -29.64 -7.09 -2.81
CA ASP A 466 -29.57 -8.54 -2.59
C ASP A 466 -28.17 -9.10 -2.90
N ILE A 467 -27.52 -8.65 -3.98
CA ILE A 467 -26.16 -9.11 -4.33
C ILE A 467 -25.14 -8.59 -3.32
N ILE A 468 -25.29 -7.35 -2.86
CA ILE A 468 -24.44 -6.77 -1.83
C ILE A 468 -24.59 -7.54 -0.52
N GLN A 469 -25.83 -7.80 -0.08
CA GLN A 469 -26.10 -8.56 1.14
C GLN A 469 -25.59 -9.99 1.03
N ALA A 470 -25.84 -10.67 -0.09
CA ALA A 470 -25.33 -12.03 -0.31
C ALA A 470 -23.80 -12.10 -0.32
N THR A 471 -23.11 -11.03 -0.74
CA THR A 471 -21.65 -10.95 -0.67
C THR A 471 -21.17 -10.68 0.75
N GLN A 472 -21.86 -9.81 1.48
CA GLN A 472 -21.58 -9.54 2.89
C GLN A 472 -21.75 -10.79 3.75
N ASP A 473 -22.84 -11.54 3.55
CA ASP A 473 -23.11 -12.81 4.23
C ASP A 473 -21.98 -13.84 4.04
N LYS A 474 -21.27 -13.81 2.89
CA LYS A 474 -20.11 -14.69 2.67
C LYS A 474 -18.92 -14.29 3.55
N TYR A 475 -18.70 -13.01 3.78
CA TYR A 475 -17.68 -12.55 4.74
C TYR A 475 -18.09 -12.87 6.18
N ASP A 476 -19.35 -12.61 6.54
CA ASP A 476 -19.89 -12.89 7.88
C ASP A 476 -19.80 -14.40 8.20
N LYS A 477 -19.95 -15.29 7.19
CA LYS A 477 -19.78 -16.75 7.33
C LYS A 477 -18.33 -17.24 7.17
N GLY A 478 -17.37 -16.35 6.94
CA GLY A 478 -15.96 -16.70 6.69
C GLY A 478 -15.68 -17.44 5.37
N GLN A 479 -16.65 -17.48 4.44
CA GLN A 479 -16.48 -18.06 3.10
C GLN A 479 -15.60 -17.17 2.22
N LEU A 480 -15.64 -15.86 2.46
CA LEU A 480 -14.69 -14.88 1.93
C LEU A 480 -13.91 -14.29 3.10
N LYS A 481 -12.63 -13.99 2.88
CA LYS A 481 -11.77 -13.29 3.84
C LYS A 481 -11.36 -11.96 3.26
N VAL A 482 -11.27 -10.93 4.09
CA VAL A 482 -10.79 -9.61 3.67
C VAL A 482 -9.26 -9.64 3.64
N PRO A 483 -8.64 -9.48 2.46
CA PRO A 483 -7.19 -9.46 2.32
C PRO A 483 -6.55 -8.38 3.18
N CYS A 484 -5.61 -8.73 4.04
CA CYS A 484 -4.96 -7.79 4.96
C CYS A 484 -3.47 -7.67 4.65
N THR A 485 -3.03 -6.47 4.33
CA THR A 485 -1.61 -6.18 4.06
C THR A 485 -1.05 -5.31 5.17
N ALA A 486 0.02 -5.77 5.81
CA ALA A 486 0.77 -5.01 6.80
C ALA A 486 1.55 -3.87 6.13
N LEU A 487 1.50 -2.69 6.75
CA LEU A 487 2.25 -1.50 6.38
C LEU A 487 3.24 -1.19 7.50
N LYS A 488 4.46 -1.72 7.38
CA LYS A 488 5.55 -1.44 8.31
C LYS A 488 6.35 -0.26 7.81
N CYS A 489 6.21 0.92 8.43
CA CYS A 489 7.09 2.04 8.16
C CYS A 489 8.56 1.64 8.40
N VAL A 490 9.41 1.89 7.40
CA VAL A 490 10.86 1.61 7.44
C VAL A 490 11.70 2.88 7.30
N GLY A 491 11.06 4.01 7.06
CA GLY A 491 11.75 5.29 6.95
C GLY A 491 10.82 6.40 6.48
N TYR A 492 11.37 7.61 6.44
CA TYR A 492 10.67 8.78 5.94
C TYR A 492 11.59 9.57 5.02
N ASN A 493 11.36 9.50 3.71
CA ASN A 493 12.20 10.19 2.73
C ASN A 493 11.86 11.69 2.69
N ARG A 494 12.49 12.46 3.59
CA ARG A 494 12.33 13.92 3.66
C ARG A 494 12.77 14.62 2.38
N GLN A 495 13.82 14.14 1.72
CA GLN A 495 14.35 14.78 0.51
C GLN A 495 13.36 14.65 -0.65
N LEU A 496 12.66 13.52 -0.78
CA LEU A 496 11.58 13.34 -1.74
C LEU A 496 10.51 14.42 -1.58
N VAL A 497 10.09 14.71 -0.35
CA VAL A 497 9.09 15.76 -0.07
C VAL A 497 9.62 17.14 -0.43
N LEU A 498 10.86 17.46 -0.06
CA LEU A 498 11.49 18.75 -0.39
C LEU A 498 11.63 18.95 -1.90
N ASP A 499 12.01 17.91 -2.63
CA ASP A 499 12.14 17.95 -4.08
C ASP A 499 10.77 18.03 -4.76
N LEU A 500 9.75 17.36 -4.22
CA LEU A 500 8.37 17.52 -4.66
C LEU A 500 7.82 18.93 -4.40
N LEU A 501 8.32 19.65 -3.39
CA LEU A 501 7.96 21.04 -3.11
C LEU A 501 8.81 22.04 -3.94
N SER A 502 9.94 21.60 -4.49
CA SER A 502 10.86 22.49 -5.21
C SER A 502 10.24 22.97 -6.54
N PRO A 503 10.05 24.29 -6.71
CA PRO A 503 9.45 24.85 -7.92
C PRO A 503 10.33 24.64 -9.17
N HIS A 504 11.65 24.43 -8.99
CA HIS A 504 12.59 24.27 -10.10
C HIS A 504 12.46 22.93 -10.84
N LEU A 505 11.89 21.90 -10.20
CA LEU A 505 11.55 20.63 -10.86
C LEU A 505 10.17 20.65 -11.52
N SER A 506 9.42 21.74 -11.32
CA SER A 506 8.07 21.93 -11.85
C SER A 506 8.03 22.58 -13.23
N GLN A 507 9.17 23.04 -13.76
CA GLN A 507 9.17 23.55 -15.13
C GLN A 507 8.87 22.39 -16.08
N PRO A 508 7.76 22.46 -16.85
CA PRO A 508 7.54 21.50 -17.91
C PRO A 508 8.73 21.60 -18.83
N LEU A 509 9.52 20.52 -18.94
CA LEU A 509 10.43 20.32 -20.06
C LEU A 509 9.59 20.65 -21.28
N ALA A 510 9.87 21.80 -21.90
CA ALA A 510 9.08 22.34 -22.99
C ALA A 510 8.88 21.20 -23.97
N SER A 511 7.66 20.64 -24.00
CA SER A 511 7.30 19.56 -24.89
C SER A 511 7.81 20.02 -26.26
N PRO A 512 8.68 19.26 -26.94
CA PRO A 512 9.24 19.70 -28.21
C PRO A 512 8.03 20.08 -29.05
N SER A 513 7.90 21.40 -29.30
CA SER A 513 6.77 21.98 -30.00
C SER A 513 6.51 21.07 -31.16
N LYS A 514 5.27 20.54 -31.23
CA LYS A 514 4.71 19.94 -32.44
C LYS A 514 5.35 20.68 -33.59
N ARG A 515 6.24 20.02 -34.34
CA ARG A 515 6.75 20.55 -35.59
C ARG A 515 5.50 21.04 -36.31
N ILE A 516 5.42 22.35 -36.46
CA ILE A 516 4.47 22.99 -37.34
C ILE A 516 4.66 22.24 -38.65
N ALA A 517 3.67 21.42 -38.98
CA ALA A 517 3.64 20.72 -40.25
C ALA A 517 3.63 21.83 -41.28
N THR A 518 4.79 22.00 -41.93
CA THR A 518 4.96 22.86 -43.08
C THR A 518 3.86 22.50 -44.06
N GLU A 519 3.09 23.52 -44.43
CA GLU A 519 1.97 23.46 -45.34
C GLU A 519 2.35 22.65 -46.60
N ALA A 520 1.59 21.60 -46.88
CA ALA A 520 1.53 20.96 -48.18
C ALA A 520 0.07 21.07 -48.67
N PRO A 521 -0.16 21.44 -49.94
CA PRO A 521 -1.46 21.88 -50.41
C PRO A 521 -2.40 20.71 -50.67
N GLU A 522 -3.66 20.91 -50.24
CA GLU A 522 -4.88 20.57 -50.98
C GLU A 522 -4.95 19.17 -51.62
N ALA A 523 -5.47 18.20 -50.86
CA ALA A 523 -5.93 16.93 -51.43
C ALA A 523 -7.21 16.41 -50.75
N THR A 524 -8.34 16.74 -51.39
CA THR A 524 -9.62 16.00 -51.52
C THR A 524 -10.39 15.48 -50.29
N PRO A 525 -11.73 15.65 -50.26
CA PRO A 525 -12.57 15.24 -49.13
C PRO A 525 -12.80 13.72 -49.11
N LYS A 526 -12.41 13.06 -48.01
CA LYS A 526 -12.75 11.64 -47.76
C LYS A 526 -14.22 11.50 -47.34
N PRO A 527 -14.94 10.47 -47.85
CA PRO A 527 -16.37 10.30 -47.60
C PRO A 527 -16.66 9.83 -46.17
N LYS A 528 -17.66 10.45 -45.55
CA LYS A 528 -18.22 10.12 -44.23
C LYS A 528 -18.73 8.68 -44.21
N ARG A 529 -18.03 7.81 -43.48
CA ARG A 529 -18.45 6.43 -43.19
C ARG A 529 -19.61 6.45 -42.19
N LYS A 530 -20.85 6.34 -42.70
CA LYS A 530 -22.07 6.13 -41.88
C LYS A 530 -21.90 4.83 -41.09
N LYS A 531 -21.85 4.92 -39.76
CA LYS A 531 -21.94 3.75 -38.86
C LYS A 531 -23.38 3.21 -38.93
N ALA A 532 -23.53 2.01 -39.47
CA ALA A 532 -24.75 1.23 -39.37
C ALA A 532 -25.00 0.87 -37.90
N ARG A 533 -26.16 1.26 -37.40
CA ARG A 533 -26.65 0.99 -36.05
C ARG A 533 -27.42 -0.34 -36.13
N THR A 534 -26.76 -1.44 -35.78
CA THR A 534 -27.40 -2.76 -35.63
C THR A 534 -28.19 -2.78 -34.33
N ASN A 535 -29.52 -2.68 -34.45
CA ASN A 535 -30.47 -3.00 -33.37
C ASN A 535 -30.59 -4.53 -33.28
N THR A 536 -29.98 -5.14 -32.27
CA THR A 536 -30.29 -6.51 -31.85
C THR A 536 -31.46 -6.47 -30.87
N SER A 537 -32.66 -6.78 -31.38
CA SER A 537 -33.85 -7.07 -30.59
C SER A 537 -33.70 -8.45 -29.95
N LYS A 538 -33.75 -8.51 -28.62
CA LYS A 538 -33.83 -9.75 -27.83
C LYS A 538 -35.22 -10.36 -28.03
N ARG A 539 -35.26 -11.57 -28.60
CA ARG A 539 -36.43 -12.45 -28.59
C ARG A 539 -36.40 -13.22 -27.27
N ALA A 540 -37.37 -12.92 -26.40
CA ALA A 540 -37.72 -13.78 -25.27
C ALA A 540 -38.42 -15.03 -25.80
N THR A 541 -38.04 -16.20 -25.29
CA THR A 541 -38.82 -17.43 -25.38
C THR A 541 -39.16 -17.87 -23.98
N ALA A 542 -40.43 -18.26 -23.83
CA ALA A 542 -41.05 -18.91 -22.69
C ALA A 542 -40.45 -20.27 -22.39
#